data_AF-A0A7S1LLH7-F1
#
_entry.id   AF-A0A7S1LLH7-F1
#
_cell.length_a   1.000
_cell.length_b   1.000
_cell.length_c   1.000
_cell.angle_alpha   90.00
_cell.angle_beta   90.00
_cell.angle_gamma   90.00
#
_symmetry.space_group_name_H-M   'P 1'
#
loop_
_entity.id
_entity.type
_entity.pdbx_description
1 polymer ?
#
loop_
_entity_poly.entity_id
_entity_poly.type
_entity_poly.pdbx_seq_one_letter_code
_entity_poly.pdbx_strand_id
1 'polypeptide(L)'
;DAAMIAPHAWFVHVVPTSPTGYLSLKDAHDSLCASLGPSIVACDSRPRVAQSMPHTTFCGEYFRYVEDPDTLQRVQEATDGGLTDEQFVELVCNAIGLPRGSFHVGLHTVEFSAEGVRELRKVADARAARDEAEAAEQMEVVRQREKAEAAAAVER
;
A
#
# COMPACT_ATOMS: atom_id res chain seq x y z
N ASP A 1 -5.40 18.87 21.48
CA ASP A 1 -4.37 18.18 20.69
C ASP A 1 -3.52 17.25 21.54
N ALA A 2 -3.87 15.97 21.50
CA ALA A 2 -2.99 14.88 21.89
C ALA A 2 -3.25 13.76 20.89
N ALA A 3 -2.51 13.75 19.78
CA ALA A 3 -2.45 12.59 18.91
C ALA A 3 -1.74 11.48 19.71
N MET A 4 -2.53 10.63 20.35
CA MET A 4 -2.03 9.47 21.07
C MET A 4 -1.38 8.53 20.05
N ILE A 5 -0.05 8.51 19.96
CA ILE A 5 0.66 7.48 19.20
C ILE A 5 0.43 6.18 19.95
N ALA A 6 -0.47 5.34 19.43
CA ALA A 6 -0.65 4.00 19.94
C ALA A 6 0.72 3.27 19.84
N PRO A 7 1.24 2.71 20.94
CA PRO A 7 2.51 1.98 20.89
C PRO A 7 2.35 0.80 19.93
N HIS A 8 3.14 0.79 18.86
CA HIS A 8 3.23 -0.34 17.95
C HIS A 8 4.08 -1.42 18.64
N ALA A 9 3.43 -2.43 19.21
CA ALA A 9 4.11 -3.53 19.87
C ALA A 9 4.35 -4.68 18.88
N TRP A 10 5.62 -5.08 18.74
CA TRP A 10 6.03 -6.25 17.96
C TRP A 10 6.38 -7.36 18.95
N PHE A 11 5.79 -8.55 18.79
CA PHE A 11 6.04 -9.70 19.67
C PHE A 11 6.81 -10.77 18.91
N VAL A 12 7.97 -11.18 19.43
CA VAL A 12 8.74 -12.32 18.92
C VAL A 12 8.52 -13.49 19.85
N HIS A 13 7.87 -14.55 19.35
CA HIS A 13 7.72 -15.81 20.07
C HIS A 13 8.76 -16.81 19.59
N VAL A 14 9.65 -17.21 20.49
CA VAL A 14 10.61 -18.30 20.24
C VAL A 14 9.97 -19.60 20.68
N VAL A 15 9.67 -20.49 19.74
CA VAL A 15 9.21 -21.85 20.04
C VAL A 15 10.45 -22.71 20.27
N PRO A 16 10.67 -23.25 21.49
CA PRO A 16 11.79 -24.15 21.72
C PRO A 16 11.61 -25.40 20.86
N THR A 17 12.67 -25.81 20.16
CA THR A 17 12.67 -27.07 19.43
C THR A 17 12.51 -28.22 20.40
N SER A 18 11.77 -29.26 20.00
CA SER A 18 11.62 -30.50 20.77
C SER A 18 12.97 -30.97 21.36
N PRO A 19 13.00 -31.49 22.61
CA PRO A 19 14.21 -32.04 23.21
C PRO A 19 14.82 -33.19 22.41
N THR A 20 14.10 -33.77 21.44
CA THR A 20 14.59 -34.82 20.53
C THR A 20 15.17 -34.28 19.22
N GLY A 21 15.20 -32.96 19.01
CA GLY A 21 15.67 -32.33 17.78
C GLY A 21 14.74 -32.47 16.57
N TYR A 22 13.61 -33.17 16.72
CA TYR A 22 12.58 -33.32 15.69
C TYR A 22 11.32 -32.57 16.09
N LEU A 23 10.95 -31.56 15.31
CA LEU A 23 9.65 -30.90 15.38
C LEU A 23 8.75 -31.57 14.34
N SER A 24 7.73 -32.30 14.78
CA SER A 24 6.59 -32.57 13.90
C SER A 24 5.76 -31.28 13.77
N LEU A 25 5.10 -31.09 12.62
CA LEU A 25 4.16 -29.97 12.42
C LEU A 25 3.10 -29.90 13.53
N LYS A 26 2.73 -31.07 14.08
CA LYS A 26 1.77 -31.18 15.18
C LYS A 26 2.36 -30.66 16.50
N ASP A 27 3.58 -31.02 16.85
CA ASP A 27 4.22 -30.55 18.10
C ASP A 27 4.48 -29.04 18.07
N ALA A 28 4.85 -28.50 16.90
CA ALA A 28 4.99 -27.05 16.70
C ALA A 28 3.65 -26.33 16.90
N HIS A 29 2.57 -26.88 16.34
CA HIS A 29 1.21 -26.34 16.48
C HIS A 29 0.72 -26.39 17.93
N ASP A 30 0.88 -27.53 18.61
CA ASP A 30 0.45 -27.70 20.00
C ASP A 30 1.22 -26.76 20.94
N SER A 31 2.52 -26.53 20.69
CA SER A 31 3.32 -25.57 21.46
C SER A 31 2.90 -24.11 21.21
N LEU A 32 2.55 -23.75 19.97
CA LEU A 32 2.00 -22.44 19.63
C LEU A 32 0.63 -22.22 20.30
N CYS A 33 -0.26 -23.21 20.23
CA CYS A 33 -1.56 -23.21 20.89
C CYS A 33 -1.46 -23.07 22.42
N ALA A 34 -0.49 -23.75 23.04
CA ALA A 34 -0.25 -23.67 24.47
C ALA A 34 0.35 -22.33 24.91
N SER A 35 1.27 -21.75 24.12
CA SER A 35 1.96 -20.51 24.46
C SER A 35 1.14 -19.25 24.16
N LEU A 36 0.33 -19.28 23.10
CA LEU A 36 -0.45 -18.12 22.64
C LEU A 36 -1.91 -18.20 23.09
N GLY A 37 -2.32 -19.34 23.66
CA GLY A 37 -3.71 -19.65 23.98
C GLY A 37 -4.55 -19.91 22.72
N PRO A 38 -5.68 -20.64 22.85
CA PRO A 38 -6.54 -20.98 21.72
C PRO A 38 -7.13 -19.76 20.99
N SER A 39 -7.17 -18.59 21.64
CA SER A 39 -7.70 -17.34 21.07
C SER A 39 -6.80 -16.73 19.98
N ILE A 40 -5.47 -16.78 20.13
CA ILE A 40 -4.55 -16.20 19.14
C ILE A 40 -4.40 -17.10 17.92
N VAL A 41 -4.49 -18.43 18.10
CA VAL A 41 -4.48 -19.38 16.98
C VAL A 41 -5.81 -19.35 16.21
N ALA A 42 -6.94 -19.05 16.87
CA ALA A 42 -8.20 -18.76 16.19
C ALA A 42 -8.16 -17.44 15.39
N CYS A 43 -7.33 -16.46 15.80
CA CYS A 43 -7.12 -15.21 15.08
C CYS A 43 -6.33 -15.38 13.77
N ASP A 44 -5.67 -16.52 13.53
CA ASP A 44 -4.99 -16.83 12.26
C ASP A 44 -5.96 -17.04 11.08
N SER A 45 -7.27 -17.11 11.37
CA SER A 45 -8.34 -17.12 10.36
C SER A 45 -8.74 -15.74 9.86
N ARG A 46 -8.31 -14.65 10.52
CA ARG A 46 -8.51 -13.28 10.05
C ARG A 46 -7.24 -12.82 9.34
N PRO A 47 -7.31 -12.23 8.13
CA PRO A 47 -6.15 -11.60 7.54
C PRO A 47 -5.61 -10.57 8.55
N ARG A 48 -4.43 -10.84 9.11
CA ARG A 48 -3.81 -9.93 10.07
C ARG A 48 -3.66 -8.58 9.39
N VAL A 49 -4.36 -7.58 9.91
CA VAL A 49 -4.23 -6.20 9.47
C VAL A 49 -2.79 -5.80 9.74
N ALA A 50 -2.01 -5.71 8.66
CA ALA A 50 -0.60 -5.32 8.73
C ALA A 50 -0.47 -3.81 8.79
N GLN A 51 -1.41 -3.09 8.19
CA GLN A 51 -1.46 -1.63 8.18
C GLN A 51 -2.91 -1.17 8.11
N SER A 52 -3.21 -0.05 8.78
CA SER A 52 -4.49 0.64 8.68
C SER A 52 -4.23 2.11 8.39
N MET A 53 -5.06 2.71 7.54
CA MET A 53 -4.89 4.09 7.10
C MET A 53 -6.27 4.77 7.01
N PRO A 54 -6.42 6.02 7.47
CA PRO A 54 -7.64 6.79 7.24
C PRO A 54 -7.94 6.95 5.75
N HIS A 55 -9.22 6.95 5.37
CA HIS A 55 -9.64 7.13 3.97
C HIS A 55 -9.02 8.38 3.34
N THR A 56 -9.03 9.50 4.08
CA THR A 56 -8.49 10.78 3.61
C THR A 56 -6.99 10.71 3.32
N THR A 57 -6.21 10.07 4.20
CA THR A 57 -4.77 9.87 4.02
C THR A 57 -4.49 8.96 2.83
N PHE A 58 -5.20 7.82 2.74
CA PHE A 58 -5.02 6.88 1.65
C PHE A 58 -5.35 7.53 0.30
N CYS A 59 -6.49 8.17 0.18
CA CYS A 59 -6.87 8.83 -1.06
C CYS A 59 -5.93 9.98 -1.43
N GLY A 60 -5.48 10.77 -0.45
CA GLY A 60 -4.51 11.85 -0.70
C GLY A 60 -3.18 11.36 -1.25
N GLU A 61 -2.71 10.19 -0.80
CA GLU A 61 -1.42 9.63 -1.22
C GLU A 61 -1.48 8.79 -2.49
N TYR A 62 -2.55 7.98 -2.65
CA TYR A 62 -2.61 6.92 -3.66
C TYR A 62 -3.53 7.22 -4.84
N PHE A 63 -4.41 8.22 -4.76
CA PHE A 63 -5.28 8.60 -5.89
C PHE A 63 -4.47 9.00 -7.13
N ARG A 64 -3.33 9.66 -6.93
CA ARG A 64 -2.41 10.05 -8.02
C ARG A 64 -1.79 8.88 -8.78
N TYR A 65 -1.87 7.65 -8.26
CA TYR A 65 -1.36 6.46 -8.92
C TYR A 65 -2.41 5.76 -9.78
N VAL A 66 -3.63 6.29 -9.85
CA VAL A 66 -4.67 5.79 -10.75
C VAL A 66 -4.35 6.25 -12.18
N GLU A 67 -3.82 5.33 -12.99
CA GLU A 67 -3.41 5.61 -14.37
C GLU A 67 -4.48 5.25 -15.41
N ASP A 68 -5.48 4.45 -15.03
CA ASP A 68 -6.51 4.02 -15.95
C ASP A 68 -7.52 5.16 -16.23
N PRO A 69 -7.57 5.70 -17.46
CA PRO A 69 -8.45 6.81 -17.80
C PRO A 69 -9.94 6.45 -17.64
N ASP A 70 -10.31 5.18 -17.86
CA ASP A 70 -11.68 4.71 -17.65
C ASP A 70 -12.04 4.76 -16.16
N THR A 71 -11.07 4.47 -15.29
CA THR A 71 -11.25 4.53 -13.85
C THR A 71 -11.25 5.96 -13.33
N LEU A 72 -10.41 6.86 -13.86
CA LEU A 72 -10.47 8.29 -13.56
C LEU A 72 -11.82 8.89 -13.95
N GLN A 73 -12.34 8.52 -15.12
CA GLN A 73 -13.65 8.98 -15.56
C GLN A 73 -14.77 8.43 -14.67
N ARG A 74 -14.73 7.14 -14.30
CA ARG A 74 -15.67 6.57 -13.32
C ARG A 74 -15.61 7.25 -11.97
N VAL A 75 -14.41 7.59 -11.49
CA VAL A 75 -14.25 8.37 -10.26
C VAL A 75 -14.93 9.72 -10.41
N GLN A 76 -14.70 10.41 -11.53
CA GLN A 76 -15.24 11.74 -11.76
C GLN A 76 -16.77 11.73 -11.87
N GLU A 77 -17.33 10.82 -12.66
CA GLU A 77 -18.78 10.59 -12.79
C GLU A 77 -19.42 10.20 -11.44
N ALA A 78 -18.71 9.43 -10.62
CA ALA A 78 -19.21 8.98 -9.33
C ALA A 78 -19.01 10.02 -8.20
N THR A 79 -18.07 10.97 -8.37
CA THR A 79 -17.92 12.16 -7.52
C THR A 79 -19.11 13.11 -7.74
N ASP A 80 -19.60 13.22 -8.98
CA ASP A 80 -20.79 14.01 -9.31
C ASP A 80 -22.11 13.33 -8.83
N GLY A 81 -22.09 12.00 -8.64
CA GLY A 81 -23.23 11.19 -8.20
C GLY A 81 -23.37 10.98 -6.69
N GLY A 82 -22.40 11.42 -5.88
CA GLY A 82 -22.44 11.28 -4.42
C GLY A 82 -21.99 9.91 -3.89
N LEU A 83 -20.83 9.41 -4.33
CA LEU A 83 -20.15 8.28 -3.70
C LEU A 83 -19.95 8.48 -2.19
N THR A 84 -20.05 7.39 -1.42
CA THR A 84 -19.55 7.37 -0.05
C THR A 84 -18.03 7.22 -0.04
N ASP A 85 -17.38 7.67 1.05
CA ASP A 85 -15.94 7.57 1.22
C ASP A 85 -15.44 6.13 1.07
N GLU A 86 -16.22 5.13 1.54
CA GLU A 86 -15.85 3.72 1.41
C GLU A 86 -15.78 3.28 -0.06
N GLN A 87 -16.79 3.66 -0.85
CA GLN A 87 -16.88 3.28 -2.26
C GLN A 87 -15.77 3.93 -3.08
N PHE A 88 -15.43 5.18 -2.76
CA PHE A 88 -14.32 5.88 -3.40
C PHE A 88 -12.98 5.20 -3.09
N VAL A 89 -12.74 4.85 -1.83
CA VAL A 89 -11.51 4.15 -1.41
C VAL A 89 -11.40 2.77 -2.06
N GLU A 90 -12.49 2.00 -2.10
CA GLU A 90 -12.50 0.70 -2.76
C GLU A 90 -12.18 0.82 -4.26
N LEU A 91 -12.71 1.85 -4.91
CA LEU A 91 -12.42 2.13 -6.31
C LEU A 91 -10.94 2.44 -6.51
N VAL A 92 -10.35 3.31 -5.69
CA VAL A 92 -8.90 3.62 -5.75
C VAL A 92 -8.05 2.37 -5.52
N CYS A 93 -8.37 1.53 -4.53
CA CYS A 93 -7.66 0.27 -4.29
C CYS A 93 -7.68 -0.67 -5.50
N ASN A 94 -8.83 -0.80 -6.17
CA ASN A 94 -8.95 -1.61 -7.38
C ASN A 94 -8.17 -0.99 -8.55
N ALA A 95 -8.20 0.34 -8.67
CA ALA A 95 -7.58 1.11 -9.74
C ALA A 95 -6.05 1.01 -9.73
N ILE A 96 -5.45 1.05 -8.55
CA ILE A 96 -3.99 0.87 -8.39
C ILE A 96 -3.57 -0.61 -8.45
N GLY A 97 -4.51 -1.52 -8.71
CA GLY A 97 -4.24 -2.93 -8.97
C GLY A 97 -4.05 -3.79 -7.73
N LEU A 98 -4.61 -3.41 -6.57
CA LEU A 98 -4.51 -4.26 -5.38
C LEU A 98 -5.33 -5.54 -5.53
N PRO A 99 -4.78 -6.71 -5.13
CA PRO A 99 -5.50 -7.97 -5.20
C PRO A 99 -6.73 -7.98 -4.28
N ARG A 100 -7.81 -8.57 -4.77
CA ARG A 100 -9.03 -8.75 -3.98
C ARG A 100 -8.74 -9.58 -2.73
N GLY A 101 -9.12 -9.06 -1.56
CA GLY A 101 -8.85 -9.70 -0.27
C GLY A 101 -7.53 -9.26 0.39
N SER A 102 -6.71 -8.44 -0.27
CA SER A 102 -5.53 -7.84 0.35
C SER A 102 -5.84 -6.56 1.13
N PHE A 103 -7.07 -6.06 1.04
CA PHE A 103 -7.56 -4.90 1.74
C PHE A 103 -9.01 -5.08 2.21
N HIS A 104 -9.39 -4.34 3.24
CA HIS A 104 -10.75 -4.23 3.76
C HIS A 104 -11.07 -2.76 4.00
N VAL A 105 -12.18 -2.28 3.45
CA VAL A 105 -12.63 -0.89 3.65
C VAL A 105 -13.62 -0.87 4.80
N GLY A 106 -13.21 -0.30 5.92
CA GLY A 106 -14.07 -0.01 7.07
C GLY A 106 -14.72 1.37 6.94
N LEU A 107 -15.43 1.80 7.98
CA LEU A 107 -16.23 3.04 7.99
C LEU A 107 -15.41 4.32 7.77
N HIS A 108 -14.17 4.38 8.26
CA HIS A 108 -13.30 5.57 8.15
C HIS A 108 -11.85 5.24 7.79
N THR A 109 -11.51 3.96 7.76
CA THR A 109 -10.16 3.45 7.54
C THR A 109 -10.19 2.35 6.50
N VAL A 110 -9.09 2.22 5.79
CA VAL A 110 -8.78 1.04 4.97
C VAL A 110 -7.69 0.25 5.67
N GLU A 111 -7.91 -1.05 5.77
CA GLU A 111 -7.02 -2.01 6.40
C GLU A 111 -6.39 -2.88 5.32
N PHE A 112 -5.08 -3.09 5.40
CA PHE A 112 -4.32 -3.88 4.44
C PHE A 112 -3.73 -5.10 5.12
N SER A 113 -3.77 -6.24 4.42
CA SER A 113 -3.00 -7.42 4.78
C SER A 113 -1.51 -7.18 4.51
N ALA A 114 -0.63 -8.06 5.01
CA ALA A 114 0.79 -8.00 4.70
C ALA A 114 1.09 -8.09 3.19
N GLU A 115 0.25 -8.81 2.45
CA GLU A 115 0.30 -8.85 0.98
C GLU A 115 -0.13 -7.51 0.38
N GLY A 116 -1.23 -6.92 0.86
CA GLY A 116 -1.70 -5.62 0.39
C GLY A 116 -0.65 -4.51 0.59
N VAL A 117 0.03 -4.50 1.74
CA VAL A 117 1.14 -3.55 2.00
C VAL A 117 2.31 -3.78 1.05
N ARG A 118 2.63 -5.03 0.72
CA ARG A 118 3.71 -5.34 -0.23
C ARG A 118 3.37 -4.87 -1.64
N GLU A 119 2.15 -5.08 -2.08
CA GLU A 119 1.70 -4.60 -3.40
C GLU A 119 1.63 -3.07 -3.45
N LEU A 120 1.14 -2.41 -2.38
CA LEU A 120 1.19 -0.94 -2.26
C LEU A 120 2.61 -0.38 -2.42
N ARG A 121 3.60 -1.01 -1.79
CA ARG A 121 5.01 -0.59 -1.92
C ARG A 121 5.52 -0.75 -3.35
N LYS A 122 5.20 -1.86 -4.02
CA LYS A 122 5.59 -2.05 -5.43
C LYS A 122 4.99 -0.98 -6.33
N VAL A 123 3.73 -0.60 -6.11
CA VAL A 123 3.09 0.49 -6.85
C VAL A 123 3.83 1.80 -6.62
N ALA A 124 4.15 2.13 -5.37
CA ALA A 124 4.89 3.35 -5.04
C ALA A 124 6.31 3.36 -5.63
N ASP A 125 7.04 2.24 -5.54
CA ASP A 125 8.40 2.10 -6.07
C ASP A 125 8.42 2.19 -7.61
N ALA A 126 7.46 1.54 -8.28
CA ALA A 126 7.31 1.62 -9.73
C ALA A 126 7.02 3.05 -10.18
N ARG A 127 6.27 3.82 -9.37
CA ARG A 127 6.00 5.22 -9.67
C ARG A 127 7.22 6.11 -9.45
N ALA A 128 7.94 5.95 -8.33
CA ALA A 128 9.15 6.70 -8.07
C ALA A 128 10.17 6.55 -9.20
N ALA A 129 10.35 5.33 -9.71
CA ALA A 129 11.23 5.07 -10.85
C ALA A 129 10.77 5.77 -12.15
N ARG A 130 9.47 5.90 -12.37
CA ARG A 130 8.91 6.63 -13.53
C ARG A 130 9.06 8.14 -13.37
N ASP A 131 8.75 8.68 -12.21
CA ASP A 131 8.88 10.12 -11.95
C ASP A 131 10.35 10.56 -12.09
N GLU A 132 11.31 9.72 -11.69
CA GLU A 132 12.74 9.95 -11.94
C GLU A 132 13.10 9.93 -13.43
N ALA A 133 12.53 9.01 -14.20
CA ALA A 133 12.72 8.94 -15.65
C ALA A 133 12.12 10.17 -16.36
N GLU A 134 10.91 10.58 -16.00
CA GLU A 134 10.25 11.77 -16.54
C GLU A 134 11.02 13.05 -16.19
N ALA A 135 11.54 13.16 -14.96
CA ALA A 135 12.38 14.28 -14.55
C ALA A 135 13.69 14.35 -15.36
N ALA A 136 14.30 13.20 -15.63
CA ALA A 136 15.50 13.12 -16.47
C ALA A 136 15.23 13.55 -17.92
N GLU A 137 14.11 13.11 -18.50
CA GLU A 137 13.68 13.53 -19.84
C GLU A 137 13.39 15.02 -19.91
N GLN A 138 12.69 15.59 -18.93
CA GLN A 138 12.40 17.02 -18.87
C GLN A 138 13.67 17.87 -18.78
N MET A 139 14.66 17.43 -17.99
CA MET A 139 15.96 18.11 -17.92
C MET A 139 16.70 18.10 -19.26
N GLU A 140 16.65 16.99 -20.02
CA GLU A 140 17.27 16.94 -21.34
C GLU A 140 16.53 17.82 -22.36
N VAL A 141 15.20 17.90 -22.30
CA VAL A 141 14.42 18.82 -23.17
C VAL A 141 14.80 20.28 -22.90
N VAL A 142 14.93 20.68 -21.64
CA VAL A 142 15.40 22.02 -21.27
C VAL A 142 16.82 22.26 -21.81
N ARG A 143 17.72 21.30 -21.62
CA ARG A 143 19.10 21.41 -22.12
C ARG A 143 19.18 21.54 -23.65
N GLN A 144 18.33 20.84 -24.38
CA GLN A 144 18.25 20.94 -25.84
C GLN A 144 17.69 22.30 -26.29
N ARG A 145 16.70 22.85 -25.56
CA ARG A 145 16.22 24.22 -25.79
C ARG A 145 17.30 25.26 -25.56
N GLU A 146 18.03 25.18 -24.45
CA GLU A 146 19.13 26.11 -24.16
C GLU A 146 20.22 26.06 -25.23
N LYS A 147 20.56 24.87 -25.73
CA LYS A 147 21.51 24.72 -26.84
C LYS A 147 21.01 25.33 -28.15
N ALA A 148 19.73 25.14 -28.47
CA ALA A 148 19.12 25.71 -29.66
C ALA A 148 19.05 27.25 -29.60
N GLU A 149 18.72 27.80 -28.43
CA GLU A 149 18.71 29.24 -28.19
C GLU A 149 20.12 29.84 -28.26
N ALA A 150 21.13 29.15 -27.69
CA ALA A 150 22.51 29.58 -27.79
C ALA A 150 23.05 29.55 -29.23
N ALA A 151 22.69 28.53 -30.03
CA ALA A 151 23.06 28.46 -31.44
C ALA A 151 22.42 29.58 -32.27
N ALA A 152 21.14 29.87 -32.02
CA ALA A 152 20.41 30.95 -32.70
C ALA A 152 20.95 32.36 -32.33
N ALA A 153 21.56 32.52 -31.16
CA ALA A 153 22.20 33.76 -30.74
C ALA A 153 23.57 34.01 -31.41
N VAL A 154 24.25 32.96 -31.87
CA VAL A 154 25.57 33.05 -32.53
C VAL A 154 25.47 33.39 -34.03
N GLU A 155 24.32 33.16 -34.66
CA GLU A 155 24.07 33.52 -36.07
C GLU A 155 23.58 34.97 -36.28
N ARG A 156 23.52 35.80 -35.22
CA ARG A 156 23.25 37.24 -35.29
C ARG A 156 24.53 38.05 -35.04
#